data_AF-A0A223HPD6-F1
#
_entry.id   AF-A0A223HPD6-F1
#
_cell.length_a   1.000
_cell.length_b   1.000
_cell.length_c   1.000
_cell.angle_alpha   90.00
_cell.angle_beta   90.00
_cell.angle_gamma   90.00
#
_symmetry.space_group_name_H-M   'P 1'
#
loop_
_entity.id
_entity.type
_entity.pdbx_description
1 polymer ?
#
loop_
_entity_poly.entity_id
_entity_poly.type
_entity_poly.pdbx_seq_one_letter_code
_entity_poly.pdbx_strand_id
1 'polypeptide(L)'
;MRNKSQYEQITEIYNREQGTHIVLREDENGSMTPVIELDTQEVVFNPRFQTLLTLFNIATLHKQEGSKAIHHFLLYHLAIRKNMYGKAEELLDLLNRDIDDLYEIVRKEDIRFCEIVAEYQTSFILIHEFSHIYYYTHPRALDENRCILKDNLIGLRKQLDTDKPLLARMLHFFIPSMRYAQEHSFDEAIASPELQEELLCDDAAWRMTYHLLQSNITDSEPCAQLSAYVVFTLYYIEAQRTLENIYLTDDKKQRQKDLMFDTSRSTVLVNTIWDDVPHETIKQYQSLVNDISRMGRLFLLLPLRSNVEHIGYIRLMPKEKYSLKELKRLDAIYGKVDERLWI
;
A
#
# COMPACT_ATOMS: atom_id res chain seq x y z
N MET A 1 -0.89 -19.61 2.21
CA MET A 1 -1.34 -18.31 1.69
C MET A 1 -2.84 -18.31 1.42
N ARG A 2 -3.56 -17.34 1.98
CA ARG A 2 -4.93 -17.01 1.57
C ARG A 2 -4.86 -16.47 0.14
N ASN A 3 -5.69 -16.97 -0.77
CA ASN A 3 -5.70 -16.57 -2.19
C ASN A 3 -4.46 -16.92 -3.03
N LYS A 4 -3.69 -17.96 -2.63
CA LYS A 4 -2.53 -18.43 -3.40
C LYS A 4 -2.81 -18.63 -4.88
N SER A 5 -3.90 -19.33 -5.17
CA SER A 5 -4.34 -19.61 -6.54
C SER A 5 -4.65 -18.34 -7.34
N GLN A 6 -5.14 -17.28 -6.69
CA GLN A 6 -5.44 -16.01 -7.35
C GLN A 6 -4.16 -15.28 -7.76
N TYR A 7 -3.17 -15.18 -6.86
CA TYR A 7 -1.92 -14.48 -7.17
C TYR A 7 -1.07 -15.25 -8.19
N GLU A 8 -1.06 -16.58 -8.11
CA GLU A 8 -0.47 -17.43 -9.16
C GLU A 8 -1.17 -17.20 -10.51
N GLN A 9 -2.50 -17.17 -10.54
CA GLN A 9 -3.26 -16.90 -11.75
C GLN A 9 -2.98 -15.52 -12.34
N ILE A 10 -2.88 -14.47 -11.50
CA ILE A 10 -2.52 -13.12 -11.96
C ILE A 10 -1.12 -13.13 -12.57
N THR A 11 -0.17 -13.84 -11.95
CA THR A 11 1.21 -13.98 -12.46
C THR A 11 1.23 -14.69 -13.82
N GLU A 12 0.47 -15.77 -13.98
CA GLU A 12 0.35 -16.50 -15.25
C GLU A 12 -0.26 -15.65 -16.37
N ILE A 13 -1.33 -14.91 -16.06
CA ILE A 13 -1.98 -14.00 -17.01
C ILE A 13 -1.00 -12.90 -17.42
N TYR A 14 -0.33 -12.27 -16.46
CA TYR A 14 0.65 -11.21 -16.71
C TYR A 14 1.79 -11.71 -17.60
N ASN A 15 2.40 -12.85 -17.26
CA ASN A 15 3.47 -13.46 -18.05
C ASN A 15 3.05 -13.74 -19.48
N ARG A 16 1.83 -14.25 -19.68
CA ARG A 16 1.30 -14.55 -21.01
C ARG A 16 1.05 -13.28 -21.83
N GLU A 17 0.51 -12.23 -21.21
CA GLU A 17 0.12 -10.99 -21.90
C GLU A 17 1.30 -10.08 -22.17
N GLN A 18 2.26 -10.01 -21.25
CA GLN A 18 3.42 -9.11 -21.33
C GLN A 18 4.70 -9.80 -21.82
N GLY A 19 4.67 -11.12 -22.04
CA GLY A 19 5.83 -11.86 -22.53
C GLY A 19 6.98 -11.97 -21.52
N THR A 20 6.66 -12.06 -20.23
CA THR A 20 7.64 -12.15 -19.13
C THR A 20 7.72 -13.58 -18.54
N HIS A 21 8.72 -13.81 -17.68
CA HIS A 21 8.93 -15.09 -16.98
C HIS A 21 9.03 -14.90 -15.47
N ILE A 22 8.06 -14.17 -14.92
CA ILE A 22 8.03 -13.81 -13.51
C ILE A 22 7.71 -15.03 -12.65
N VAL A 23 8.48 -15.20 -11.57
CA VAL A 23 8.27 -16.24 -10.56
C VAL A 23 7.92 -15.58 -9.23
N LEU A 24 6.71 -15.85 -8.73
CA LEU A 24 6.27 -15.41 -7.41
C LEU A 24 6.79 -16.37 -6.33
N ARG A 25 7.49 -15.86 -5.33
CA ARG A 25 8.00 -16.60 -4.16
C ARG A 25 7.44 -16.04 -2.87
N GLU A 26 7.15 -16.93 -1.93
CA GLU A 26 6.65 -16.55 -0.61
C GLU A 26 7.77 -16.49 0.42
N ASP A 27 7.81 -15.42 1.22
CA ASP A 27 8.62 -15.33 2.44
C ASP A 27 7.82 -14.68 3.58
N GLU A 28 7.21 -15.51 4.43
CA GLU A 28 6.38 -15.08 5.57
C GLU A 28 7.16 -14.29 6.63
N ASN A 29 8.49 -14.39 6.62
CA ASN A 29 9.40 -13.74 7.55
C ASN A 29 10.27 -12.67 6.88
N GLY A 30 10.00 -12.41 5.61
CA GLY A 30 10.69 -11.43 4.78
C GLY A 30 10.21 -10.01 5.04
N SER A 31 10.53 -9.12 4.09
CA SER A 31 10.02 -7.75 4.08
C SER A 31 8.50 -7.71 4.00
N MET A 32 7.86 -6.69 4.57
CA MET A 32 6.42 -6.48 4.40
C MET A 32 6.08 -6.09 2.97
N THR A 33 6.84 -5.15 2.40
CA THR A 33 6.74 -4.84 0.98
C THR A 33 7.37 -5.95 0.15
N PRO A 34 6.79 -6.29 -1.02
CA PRO A 34 7.44 -7.22 -1.93
C PRO A 34 8.84 -6.74 -2.32
N VAL A 35 9.70 -7.68 -2.67
CA VAL A 35 11.07 -7.43 -3.13
C VAL A 35 11.22 -8.07 -4.49
N ILE A 36 11.68 -7.28 -5.46
CA ILE A 36 11.96 -7.74 -6.82
C ILE A 36 13.44 -8.08 -6.99
N GLU A 37 13.70 -9.19 -7.67
CA GLU A 37 15.03 -9.56 -8.16
C GLU A 37 15.00 -9.57 -9.69
N LEU A 38 15.53 -8.51 -10.28
CA LEU A 38 15.39 -8.19 -11.70
C LEU A 38 16.05 -9.25 -12.61
N ASP A 39 17.23 -9.74 -12.23
CA ASP A 39 18.00 -10.69 -13.04
C ASP A 39 17.34 -12.08 -13.11
N THR A 40 16.70 -12.51 -12.01
CA THR A 40 16.00 -13.79 -11.94
C THR A 40 14.51 -13.66 -12.26
N GLN A 41 14.01 -12.44 -12.44
CA GLN A 41 12.58 -12.12 -12.60
C GLN A 41 11.74 -12.67 -11.45
N GLU A 42 12.26 -12.57 -10.22
CA GLU A 42 11.56 -13.08 -9.04
C GLU A 42 10.90 -11.95 -8.26
N VAL A 43 9.68 -12.18 -7.80
CA VAL A 43 9.02 -11.32 -6.80
C VAL A 43 8.86 -12.12 -5.53
N VAL A 44 9.55 -11.70 -4.47
CA VAL A 44 9.43 -12.28 -3.13
C VAL A 44 8.39 -11.48 -2.35
N PHE A 45 7.29 -12.12 -1.96
CA PHE A 45 6.15 -11.50 -1.29
C PHE A 45 5.90 -12.13 0.07
N ASN A 46 5.59 -11.29 1.06
CA ASN A 46 5.13 -11.76 2.35
C ASN A 46 3.59 -11.84 2.36
N PRO A 47 2.97 -13.03 2.46
CA PRO A 47 1.51 -13.15 2.43
C PRO A 47 0.80 -12.43 3.59
N ARG A 48 1.51 -12.14 4.69
CA ARG A 48 0.98 -11.39 5.83
C ARG A 48 0.78 -9.90 5.51
N PHE A 49 1.30 -9.42 4.39
CA PHE A 49 1.07 -8.06 3.91
C PHE A 49 -0.42 -7.80 3.64
N GLN A 50 -1.19 -8.80 3.23
CA GLN A 50 -2.64 -8.66 3.08
C GLN A 50 -3.31 -8.36 4.44
N THR A 51 -2.86 -9.01 5.54
CA THR A 51 -3.32 -8.72 6.90
C THR A 51 -3.02 -7.26 7.29
N LEU A 52 -1.84 -6.76 6.95
CA LEU A 52 -1.48 -5.35 7.17
C LEU A 52 -2.41 -4.39 6.42
N LEU A 53 -2.70 -4.66 5.13
CA LEU A 53 -3.63 -3.87 4.34
C LEU A 53 -5.03 -3.86 4.96
N THR A 54 -5.53 -5.01 5.43
CA THR A 54 -6.81 -5.08 6.13
C THR A 54 -6.83 -4.22 7.39
N LEU A 55 -5.77 -4.24 8.21
CA LEU A 55 -5.68 -3.38 9.39
C LEU A 55 -5.70 -1.89 9.02
N PHE A 56 -5.02 -1.50 7.94
CA PHE A 56 -5.09 -0.14 7.39
C PHE A 56 -6.49 0.23 6.90
N ASN A 57 -7.18 -0.69 6.21
CA ASN A 57 -8.55 -0.49 5.73
C ASN A 57 -9.54 -0.32 6.89
N ILE A 58 -9.41 -1.12 7.95
CA ILE A 58 -10.21 -0.99 9.18
C ILE A 58 -9.96 0.37 9.83
N ALA A 59 -8.69 0.75 10.03
CA ALA A 59 -8.34 2.04 10.63
C ALA A 59 -8.84 3.23 9.80
N THR A 60 -8.87 3.07 8.49
CA THR A 60 -9.44 4.06 7.58
C THR A 60 -10.96 4.15 7.71
N LEU A 61 -11.65 3.01 7.68
CA LEU A 61 -13.12 2.96 7.72
C LEU A 61 -13.67 3.44 9.07
N HIS A 62 -12.99 3.08 10.16
CA HIS A 62 -13.41 3.37 11.53
C HIS A 62 -12.69 4.57 12.16
N LYS A 63 -12.16 5.48 11.33
CA LYS A 63 -11.59 6.76 11.78
C LYS A 63 -10.57 6.57 12.91
N GLN A 64 -9.50 5.84 12.62
CA GLN A 64 -8.28 5.65 13.43
C GLN A 64 -8.32 4.48 14.43
N GLU A 65 -9.48 3.86 14.65
CA GLU A 65 -9.59 2.64 15.45
C GLU A 65 -8.78 1.50 14.80
N GLY A 66 -7.88 0.87 15.55
CA GLY A 66 -6.96 -0.15 15.01
C GLY A 66 -5.55 0.33 14.64
N SER A 67 -5.26 1.63 14.81
CA SER A 67 -3.90 2.16 14.62
C SER A 67 -2.84 1.48 15.52
N LYS A 68 -3.21 1.05 16.73
CA LYS A 68 -2.32 0.27 17.61
C LYS A 68 -2.01 -1.12 17.04
N ALA A 69 -3.01 -1.80 16.49
CA ALA A 69 -2.85 -3.12 15.88
C ALA A 69 -1.82 -3.06 14.74
N ILE A 70 -1.88 -2.02 13.91
CA ILE A 70 -0.88 -1.77 12.84
C ILE A 70 0.54 -1.68 13.42
N HIS A 71 0.73 -0.95 14.52
CA HIS A 71 2.03 -0.80 15.16
C HIS A 71 2.55 -2.12 15.74
N HIS A 72 1.72 -2.83 16.51
CA HIS A 72 2.13 -4.10 17.09
C HIS A 72 2.39 -5.16 16.02
N PHE A 73 1.62 -5.17 14.94
CA PHE A 73 1.85 -6.02 13.77
C PHE A 73 3.22 -5.74 13.13
N LEU A 74 3.52 -4.48 12.79
CA LEU A 74 4.80 -4.12 12.18
C LEU A 74 5.99 -4.41 13.10
N LEU A 75 5.87 -4.07 14.39
CA LEU A 75 6.91 -4.32 15.38
C LEU A 75 7.13 -5.82 15.61
N TYR A 76 6.06 -6.62 15.63
CA TYR A 76 6.15 -8.09 15.70
C TYR A 76 7.02 -8.62 14.56
N HIS A 77 6.73 -8.22 13.33
CA HIS A 77 7.49 -8.68 12.17
C HIS A 77 8.94 -8.19 12.15
N LEU A 78 9.20 -6.96 12.62
CA LEU A 78 10.56 -6.48 12.81
C LEU A 78 11.32 -7.29 13.87
N ALA A 79 10.67 -7.65 14.98
CA ALA A 79 11.25 -8.52 16.01
C ALA A 79 11.57 -9.91 15.45
N ILE A 80 10.69 -10.51 14.64
CA ILE A 80 10.93 -11.78 13.94
C ILE A 80 12.15 -11.69 13.01
N ARG A 81 12.27 -10.63 12.20
CA ARG A 81 13.44 -10.40 11.32
C ARG A 81 14.75 -10.27 12.09
N LYS A 82 14.69 -9.77 13.33
CA LYS A 82 15.81 -9.69 14.28
C LYS A 82 15.98 -10.93 15.17
N ASN A 83 15.22 -12.00 14.94
CA ASN A 83 15.20 -13.23 15.75
C ASN A 83 14.87 -13.00 17.24
N MET A 84 14.26 -11.87 17.60
CA MET A 84 13.93 -11.51 18.98
C MET A 84 12.64 -12.20 19.41
N TYR A 85 12.68 -13.52 19.55
CA TYR A 85 11.47 -14.34 19.69
C TYR A 85 10.66 -14.02 20.94
N GLY A 86 11.30 -13.73 22.07
CA GLY A 86 10.60 -13.31 23.29
C GLY A 86 9.88 -11.97 23.12
N LYS A 87 10.50 -11.02 22.39
CA LYS A 87 9.86 -9.73 22.09
C LYS A 87 8.74 -9.86 21.07
N ALA A 88 8.91 -10.73 20.08
CA ALA A 88 7.89 -11.04 19.10
C ALA A 88 6.64 -11.65 19.79
N GLU A 89 6.82 -12.55 20.76
CA GLU A 89 5.70 -13.11 21.54
C GLU A 89 4.92 -12.02 22.29
N GLU A 90 5.62 -11.12 23.00
CA GLU A 90 5.01 -10.01 23.73
C GLU A 90 4.19 -9.08 22.79
N LEU A 91 4.73 -8.79 21.60
CA LEU A 91 4.06 -7.96 20.59
C LEU A 91 2.87 -8.68 19.95
N LEU A 92 2.94 -10.00 19.82
CA LEU A 92 1.83 -10.80 19.33
C LEU A 92 0.68 -10.87 20.34
N ASP A 93 0.98 -10.94 21.64
CA ASP A 93 -0.03 -10.84 22.71
C ASP A 93 -0.69 -9.46 22.78
N LEU A 94 0.06 -8.40 22.48
CA LEU A 94 -0.46 -7.04 22.33
C LEU A 94 -1.37 -6.93 21.10
N LEU A 95 -0.92 -7.45 19.95
CA LEU A 95 -1.73 -7.49 18.74
C LEU A 95 -3.03 -8.27 18.94
N ASN A 96 -2.97 -9.43 19.60
CA ASN A 96 -4.16 -10.24 19.85
C ASN A 96 -5.20 -9.50 20.72
N ARG A 97 -4.75 -8.68 21.68
CA ARG A 97 -5.65 -7.82 22.47
C ARG A 97 -6.23 -6.67 21.67
N ASP A 98 -5.42 -6.01 20.84
CA ASP A 98 -5.94 -4.96 19.97
C ASP A 98 -6.99 -5.49 18.98
N ILE A 99 -6.84 -6.75 18.53
CA ILE A 99 -7.82 -7.43 17.69
C ILE A 99 -9.11 -7.68 18.49
N ASP A 100 -9.02 -8.10 19.75
CA ASP A 100 -10.20 -8.26 20.63
C ASP A 100 -10.97 -6.93 20.75
N ASP A 101 -10.26 -5.84 21.02
CA ASP A 101 -10.84 -4.49 21.13
C ASP A 101 -11.50 -4.05 19.80
N LEU A 102 -10.87 -4.38 18.67
CA LEU A 102 -11.42 -4.08 17.34
C LEU A 102 -12.74 -4.82 17.09
N TYR A 103 -12.85 -6.07 17.50
CA TYR A 103 -14.07 -6.87 17.32
C TYR A 103 -15.27 -6.37 18.14
N GLU A 104 -15.05 -5.60 19.20
CA GLU A 104 -16.14 -4.96 19.95
C GLU A 104 -16.76 -3.78 19.18
N ILE A 105 -16.02 -3.19 18.23
CA ILE A 105 -16.36 -1.91 17.59
C ILE A 105 -16.70 -2.11 16.10
N VAL A 106 -16.01 -3.02 15.42
CA VAL A 106 -16.08 -3.23 13.97
C VAL A 106 -17.11 -4.31 13.66
N ARG A 107 -18.02 -4.03 12.72
CA ARG A 107 -19.02 -5.01 12.28
C ARG A 107 -18.40 -6.06 11.37
N LYS A 108 -18.94 -7.28 11.38
CA LYS A 108 -18.43 -8.38 10.54
C LYS A 108 -18.48 -8.05 9.04
N GLU A 109 -19.49 -7.32 8.62
CA GLU A 109 -19.65 -6.89 7.22
C GLU A 109 -18.52 -5.93 6.81
N ASP A 110 -18.10 -5.05 7.73
CA ASP A 110 -17.04 -4.08 7.50
C ASP A 110 -15.67 -4.79 7.39
N ILE A 111 -15.44 -5.84 8.20
CA ILE A 111 -14.23 -6.70 8.11
C ILE A 111 -14.19 -7.42 6.76
N ARG A 112 -15.31 -8.02 6.35
CA ARG A 112 -15.40 -8.72 5.06
C ARG A 112 -15.17 -7.79 3.88
N PHE A 113 -15.67 -6.55 3.95
CA PHE A 113 -15.37 -5.53 2.96
C PHE A 113 -13.87 -5.19 2.92
N CYS A 114 -13.25 -4.96 4.08
CA CYS A 114 -11.81 -4.67 4.18
C CYS A 114 -10.93 -5.81 3.64
N GLU A 115 -11.38 -7.06 3.80
CA GLU A 115 -10.71 -8.24 3.23
C GLU A 115 -10.74 -8.23 1.70
N ILE A 116 -11.94 -8.08 1.10
CA ILE A 116 -12.10 -8.02 -0.36
C ILE A 116 -11.25 -6.88 -0.92
N VAL A 117 -11.29 -5.71 -0.28
CA VAL A 117 -10.44 -4.58 -0.64
C VAL A 117 -8.97 -4.96 -0.61
N ALA A 118 -8.49 -5.58 0.48
CA ALA A 118 -7.09 -5.95 0.63
C ALA A 118 -6.62 -6.93 -0.46
N GLU A 119 -7.51 -7.77 -1.01
CA GLU A 119 -7.20 -8.64 -2.15
C GLU A 119 -6.91 -7.85 -3.43
N TYR A 120 -7.73 -6.85 -3.76
CA TYR A 120 -7.50 -5.97 -4.91
C TYR A 120 -6.26 -5.10 -4.71
N GLN A 121 -6.03 -4.60 -3.50
CA GLN A 121 -4.82 -3.82 -3.18
C GLN A 121 -3.55 -4.68 -3.28
N THR A 122 -3.59 -5.94 -2.83
CA THR A 122 -2.47 -6.89 -2.99
C THR A 122 -2.24 -7.20 -4.46
N SER A 123 -3.32 -7.41 -5.24
CA SER A 123 -3.24 -7.63 -6.69
C SER A 123 -2.59 -6.44 -7.39
N PHE A 124 -3.01 -5.21 -7.07
CA PHE A 124 -2.42 -3.98 -7.57
C PHE A 124 -0.91 -3.92 -7.30
N ILE A 125 -0.48 -4.22 -6.07
CA ILE A 125 0.94 -4.20 -5.71
C ILE A 125 1.72 -5.25 -6.49
N LEU A 126 1.25 -6.49 -6.55
CA LEU A 126 1.97 -7.54 -7.27
C LEU A 126 2.13 -7.17 -8.75
N ILE A 127 1.08 -6.64 -9.39
CA ILE A 127 1.14 -6.21 -10.79
C ILE A 127 2.08 -5.00 -10.97
N HIS A 128 2.12 -4.09 -9.99
CA HIS A 128 3.08 -2.99 -9.98
C HIS A 128 4.52 -3.53 -9.98
N GLU A 129 4.84 -4.47 -9.10
CA GLU A 129 6.17 -5.10 -9.05
C GLU A 129 6.50 -5.90 -10.31
N PHE A 130 5.50 -6.57 -10.90
CA PHE A 130 5.65 -7.25 -12.19
C PHE A 130 6.02 -6.27 -13.32
N SER A 131 5.49 -5.05 -13.25
CA SER A 131 5.74 -4.00 -14.23
C SER A 131 7.18 -3.48 -14.18
N HIS A 132 7.82 -3.45 -13.01
CA HIS A 132 9.26 -3.18 -12.93
C HIS A 132 10.08 -4.26 -13.67
N ILE A 133 9.73 -5.53 -13.50
CA ILE A 133 10.41 -6.63 -14.24
C ILE A 133 10.16 -6.52 -15.74
N TYR A 134 8.93 -6.18 -16.15
CA TYR A 134 8.61 -5.93 -17.55
C TYR A 134 9.49 -4.82 -18.15
N TYR A 135 9.55 -3.66 -17.50
CA TYR A 135 10.33 -2.52 -18.00
C TYR A 135 11.85 -2.77 -17.97
N TYR A 136 12.33 -3.55 -17.00
CA TYR A 136 13.72 -4.00 -16.96
C TYR A 136 14.07 -4.88 -18.17
N THR A 137 13.18 -5.80 -18.53
CA THR A 137 13.38 -6.71 -19.68
C THR A 137 13.06 -6.06 -21.03
N HIS A 138 12.32 -4.94 -21.03
CA HIS A 138 11.90 -4.20 -22.22
C HIS A 138 12.27 -2.71 -22.14
N PRO A 139 13.57 -2.35 -22.10
CA PRO A 139 14.02 -0.97 -21.87
C PRO A 139 13.54 0.02 -22.95
N ARG A 140 13.34 -0.44 -24.19
CA ARG A 140 12.77 0.40 -25.26
C ARG A 140 11.33 0.81 -24.96
N ALA A 141 10.52 -0.12 -24.43
CA ALA A 141 9.14 0.17 -24.05
C ALA A 141 9.10 1.17 -22.89
N LEU A 142 10.04 1.05 -21.94
CA LEU A 142 10.20 2.03 -20.85
C LEU A 142 10.50 3.43 -21.40
N ASP A 143 11.46 3.57 -22.30
CA ASP A 143 11.84 4.87 -22.87
C ASP A 143 10.68 5.50 -23.67
N GLU A 144 10.00 4.71 -24.49
CA GLU A 144 8.84 5.17 -25.27
C GLU A 144 7.68 5.61 -24.35
N ASN A 145 7.34 4.80 -23.35
CA ASN A 145 6.27 5.10 -22.41
C ASN A 145 6.62 6.29 -21.50
N ARG A 146 7.89 6.47 -21.10
CA ARG A 146 8.34 7.64 -20.35
C ARG A 146 8.15 8.93 -21.14
N CYS A 147 8.46 8.93 -22.44
CA CYS A 147 8.22 10.09 -23.30
C CYS A 147 6.72 10.45 -23.34
N ILE A 148 5.85 9.46 -23.56
CA ILE A 148 4.40 9.66 -23.61
C ILE A 148 3.87 10.16 -22.25
N LEU A 149 4.27 9.52 -21.15
CA LEU A 149 3.87 9.92 -19.80
C LEU A 149 4.29 11.36 -19.50
N LYS A 150 5.54 11.72 -19.82
CA LYS A 150 6.06 13.07 -19.58
C LYS A 150 5.27 14.13 -20.34
N ASP A 151 4.94 13.89 -21.60
CA ASP A 151 4.12 14.82 -22.39
C ASP A 151 2.71 14.97 -21.78
N ASN A 152 2.12 13.87 -21.31
CA ASN A 152 0.83 13.88 -20.62
C ASN A 152 0.90 14.67 -19.30
N LEU A 153 1.93 14.45 -18.47
CA LEU A 153 2.14 15.17 -17.21
C LEU A 153 2.31 16.68 -17.45
N ILE A 154 3.09 17.08 -18.47
CA ILE A 154 3.23 18.50 -18.87
C ILE A 154 1.87 19.06 -19.30
N GLY A 155 1.08 18.29 -20.04
CA GLY A 155 -0.28 18.64 -20.45
C GLY A 155 -1.20 18.90 -19.25
N LEU A 156 -1.23 17.98 -18.28
CA LEU A 156 -2.01 18.09 -17.05
C LEU A 156 -1.54 19.27 -16.19
N ARG A 157 -0.22 19.43 -16.02
CA ARG A 157 0.38 20.54 -15.25
C ARG A 157 -0.02 21.90 -15.80
N LYS A 158 -0.05 22.06 -17.13
CA LYS A 158 -0.50 23.30 -17.79
C LYS A 158 -1.99 23.56 -17.59
N GLN A 159 -2.81 22.53 -17.48
CA GLN A 159 -4.25 22.70 -17.25
C GLN A 159 -4.54 23.27 -15.86
N LEU A 160 -3.67 23.01 -14.86
CA LEU A 160 -3.73 23.64 -13.53
C LEU A 160 -3.64 25.18 -13.59
N ASP A 161 -2.95 25.71 -14.60
CA ASP A 161 -2.72 27.15 -14.77
C ASP A 161 -3.82 27.85 -15.61
N THR A 162 -4.86 27.13 -16.02
CA THR A 162 -5.96 27.68 -16.84
C THR A 162 -7.27 27.81 -16.08
N ASP A 163 -8.06 28.84 -16.39
CA ASP A 163 -9.45 29.01 -15.89
C ASP A 163 -10.46 28.01 -16.50
N LYS A 164 -10.00 26.87 -17.06
CA LYS A 164 -10.88 25.88 -17.69
C LYS A 164 -11.74 25.18 -16.61
N PRO A 165 -13.08 25.24 -16.69
CA PRO A 165 -13.95 24.84 -15.59
C PRO A 165 -13.95 23.36 -15.25
N LEU A 166 -13.51 22.43 -16.12
CA LEU A 166 -13.65 20.99 -15.83
C LEU A 166 -12.54 20.49 -14.89
N LEU A 167 -11.27 20.69 -15.27
CA LEU A 167 -10.13 20.28 -14.43
C LEU A 167 -9.99 21.18 -13.19
N ALA A 168 -10.19 22.49 -13.34
CA ALA A 168 -10.14 23.42 -12.20
C ALA A 168 -11.27 23.16 -11.19
N ARG A 169 -12.48 22.73 -11.59
CA ARG A 169 -13.52 22.26 -10.64
C ARG A 169 -13.21 20.89 -10.06
N MET A 170 -12.61 19.98 -10.81
CA MET A 170 -12.17 18.67 -10.32
C MET A 170 -11.09 18.79 -9.24
N LEU A 171 -10.26 19.84 -9.30
CA LEU A 171 -9.17 20.08 -8.36
C LEU A 171 -9.52 21.08 -7.25
N HIS A 172 -10.43 22.05 -7.47
CA HIS A 172 -10.88 22.98 -6.42
C HIS A 172 -11.84 22.36 -5.38
N PHE A 173 -12.44 21.20 -5.66
CA PHE A 173 -13.19 20.45 -4.64
C PHE A 173 -12.29 19.57 -3.75
N PHE A 174 -11.03 19.36 -4.15
CA PHE A 174 -9.95 19.07 -3.20
C PHE A 174 -9.55 20.39 -2.55
N ILE A 175 -9.27 20.36 -1.24
CA ILE A 175 -9.02 21.55 -0.41
C ILE A 175 -8.04 22.51 -1.14
N PRO A 176 -8.26 23.85 -1.18
CA PRO A 176 -7.35 24.80 -1.84
C PRO A 176 -5.86 24.65 -1.44
N SER A 177 -5.56 24.06 -0.28
CA SER A 177 -4.21 23.69 0.16
C SER A 177 -3.54 22.57 -0.65
N MET A 178 -4.30 21.81 -1.45
CA MET A 178 -3.82 20.68 -2.26
C MET A 178 -3.29 21.12 -3.62
N ARG A 179 -3.68 22.28 -4.14
CA ARG A 179 -3.20 22.76 -5.45
C ARG A 179 -1.68 22.86 -5.49
N TYR A 180 -1.08 23.45 -4.47
CA TYR A 180 0.38 23.55 -4.36
C TYR A 180 1.05 22.17 -4.26
N ALA A 181 0.45 21.23 -3.53
CA ALA A 181 0.95 19.86 -3.45
C ALA A 181 0.86 19.15 -4.80
N GLN A 182 -0.24 19.34 -5.55
CA GLN A 182 -0.43 18.80 -6.89
C GLN A 182 0.57 19.38 -7.89
N GLU A 183 0.74 20.70 -7.92
CA GLU A 183 1.74 21.36 -8.77
C GLU A 183 3.14 20.82 -8.48
N HIS A 184 3.52 20.73 -7.20
CA HIS A 184 4.81 20.16 -6.79
C HIS A 184 4.98 18.71 -7.24
N SER A 185 3.95 17.87 -7.04
CA SER A 185 3.99 16.46 -7.42
C SER A 185 4.10 16.25 -8.94
N PHE A 186 3.42 17.07 -9.75
CA PHE A 186 3.58 17.04 -11.21
C PHE A 186 4.97 17.51 -11.62
N ASP A 187 5.47 18.59 -11.03
CA ASP A 187 6.80 19.13 -11.35
C ASP A 187 7.90 18.10 -10.99
N GLU A 188 7.77 17.41 -9.87
CA GLU A 188 8.66 16.31 -9.45
C GLU A 188 8.57 15.12 -10.43
N ALA A 189 7.36 14.68 -10.78
CA ALA A 189 7.14 13.58 -11.74
C ALA A 189 7.71 13.90 -13.13
N ILE A 190 7.59 15.15 -13.59
CA ILE A 190 8.17 15.57 -14.88
C ILE A 190 9.71 15.54 -14.85
N ALA A 191 10.32 15.82 -13.70
CA ALA A 191 11.75 15.95 -13.53
C ALA A 191 12.47 14.62 -13.22
N SER A 192 11.78 13.64 -12.63
CA SER A 192 12.37 12.40 -12.10
C SER A 192 12.07 11.17 -12.99
N PRO A 193 13.07 10.61 -13.70
CA PRO A 193 12.91 9.38 -14.48
C PRO A 193 12.50 8.16 -13.63
N GLU A 194 12.97 8.09 -12.39
CA GLU A 194 12.62 7.05 -11.43
C GLU A 194 11.13 7.15 -11.08
N LEU A 195 10.64 8.35 -10.74
CA LEU A 195 9.21 8.56 -10.47
C LEU A 195 8.35 8.31 -11.71
N GLN A 196 8.85 8.60 -12.92
CA GLN A 196 8.12 8.27 -14.15
C GLN A 196 7.93 6.75 -14.31
N GLU A 197 8.93 5.95 -13.96
CA GLU A 197 8.78 4.49 -14.00
C GLU A 197 7.77 3.99 -12.97
N GLU A 198 7.84 4.49 -11.73
CA GLU A 198 6.85 4.18 -10.69
C GLU A 198 5.42 4.48 -11.14
N LEU A 199 5.22 5.64 -11.79
CA LEU A 199 3.91 6.05 -12.32
C LEU A 199 3.45 5.17 -13.48
N LEU A 200 4.37 4.70 -14.33
CA LEU A 200 4.05 3.74 -15.39
C LEU A 200 3.67 2.37 -14.81
N CYS A 201 4.36 1.92 -13.76
CA CYS A 201 4.02 0.70 -13.03
C CYS A 201 2.65 0.85 -12.33
N ASP A 202 2.35 2.01 -11.74
CA ASP A 202 1.05 2.33 -11.13
C ASP A 202 -0.10 2.32 -12.14
N ASP A 203 0.09 2.93 -13.31
CA ASP A 203 -0.90 2.91 -14.41
C ASP A 203 -1.14 1.49 -14.94
N ALA A 204 -0.08 0.71 -15.15
CA ALA A 204 -0.20 -0.68 -15.57
C ALA A 204 -0.94 -1.54 -14.53
N ALA A 205 -0.58 -1.39 -13.25
CA ALA A 205 -1.23 -2.05 -12.13
C ALA A 205 -2.71 -1.68 -12.01
N TRP A 206 -3.03 -0.40 -12.19
CA TRP A 206 -4.40 0.08 -12.18
C TRP A 206 -5.23 -0.54 -13.29
N ARG A 207 -4.78 -0.48 -14.55
CA ARG A 207 -5.55 -1.00 -15.70
C ARG A 207 -5.91 -2.47 -15.53
N MET A 208 -4.96 -3.30 -15.12
CA MET A 208 -5.20 -4.72 -14.90
C MET A 208 -6.12 -4.96 -13.68
N THR A 209 -5.92 -4.22 -12.60
CA THR A 209 -6.77 -4.32 -11.40
C THR A 209 -8.19 -3.85 -11.69
N TYR A 210 -8.35 -2.81 -12.50
CA TYR A 210 -9.65 -2.29 -12.93
C TYR A 210 -10.37 -3.30 -13.82
N HIS A 211 -9.67 -4.00 -14.72
CA HIS A 211 -10.27 -5.11 -15.47
C HIS A 211 -10.75 -6.24 -14.55
N LEU A 212 -9.99 -6.59 -13.50
CA LEU A 212 -10.42 -7.56 -12.49
C LEU A 212 -11.66 -7.07 -11.72
N LEU A 213 -11.74 -5.77 -11.41
CA LEU A 213 -12.90 -5.17 -10.76
C LEU A 213 -14.13 -5.28 -11.68
N GLN A 214 -14.01 -4.88 -12.95
CA GLN A 214 -15.11 -4.92 -13.91
C GLN A 214 -15.62 -6.35 -14.20
N SER A 215 -14.74 -7.37 -14.15
CA SER A 215 -15.18 -8.76 -14.36
C SER A 215 -15.99 -9.32 -13.19
N ASN A 216 -15.77 -8.79 -11.97
CA ASN A 216 -16.37 -9.31 -10.74
C ASN A 216 -17.51 -8.43 -10.21
N ILE A 217 -17.55 -7.15 -10.61
CA ILE A 217 -18.45 -6.14 -10.07
C ILE A 217 -19.08 -5.36 -11.22
N THR A 218 -20.39 -5.51 -11.34
CA THR A 218 -21.18 -4.82 -12.37
C THR A 218 -21.76 -3.50 -11.88
N ASP A 219 -21.86 -3.31 -10.56
CA ASP A 219 -22.47 -2.14 -9.94
C ASP A 219 -21.45 -0.99 -9.81
N SER A 220 -21.85 0.23 -10.19
CA SER A 220 -20.95 1.38 -10.25
C SER A 220 -20.52 1.92 -8.88
N GLU A 221 -21.31 1.68 -7.83
CA GLU A 221 -21.00 2.15 -6.46
C GLU A 221 -19.87 1.33 -5.81
N PRO A 222 -19.96 -0.02 -5.72
CA PRO A 222 -18.84 -0.83 -5.23
C PRO A 222 -17.57 -0.67 -6.07
N CYS A 223 -17.72 -0.48 -7.40
CA CYS A 223 -16.59 -0.17 -8.27
C CYS A 223 -15.89 1.13 -7.86
N ALA A 224 -16.63 2.22 -7.65
CA ALA A 224 -16.07 3.51 -7.22
C ALA A 224 -15.42 3.43 -5.82
N GLN A 225 -16.02 2.67 -4.90
CA GLN A 225 -15.45 2.44 -3.57
C GLN A 225 -14.10 1.71 -3.67
N LEU A 226 -14.05 0.57 -4.34
CA LEU A 226 -12.80 -0.21 -4.49
C LEU A 226 -11.73 0.57 -5.24
N SER A 227 -12.11 1.35 -6.25
CA SER A 227 -11.20 2.26 -6.97
C SER A 227 -10.54 3.27 -6.02
N ALA A 228 -11.30 3.84 -5.07
CA ALA A 228 -10.73 4.72 -4.04
C ALA A 228 -9.75 3.96 -3.14
N TYR A 229 -10.07 2.73 -2.75
CA TYR A 229 -9.17 1.94 -1.91
C TYR A 229 -7.89 1.48 -2.61
N VAL A 230 -7.90 1.31 -3.94
CA VAL A 230 -6.65 1.08 -4.70
C VAL A 230 -5.73 2.30 -4.64
N VAL A 231 -6.27 3.53 -4.68
CA VAL A 231 -5.46 4.73 -4.39
C VAL A 231 -4.85 4.66 -2.99
N PHE A 232 -5.62 4.16 -2.01
CA PHE A 232 -5.16 4.08 -0.62
C PHE A 232 -4.00 3.13 -0.42
N THR A 233 -3.80 2.17 -1.32
CA THR A 233 -2.65 1.27 -1.32
C THR A 233 -1.34 2.05 -1.32
N LEU A 234 -1.20 3.07 -2.18
CA LEU A 234 0.00 3.90 -2.24
C LEU A 234 0.22 4.71 -0.96
N TYR A 235 -0.88 5.20 -0.35
CA TYR A 235 -0.80 5.82 0.97
C TYR A 235 -0.34 4.83 2.04
N TYR A 236 -0.86 3.60 2.06
CA TYR A 236 -0.49 2.62 3.09
C TYR A 236 0.95 2.13 2.95
N ILE A 237 1.46 1.96 1.73
CA ILE A 237 2.87 1.63 1.50
C ILE A 237 3.76 2.75 2.04
N GLU A 238 3.45 4.00 1.71
CA GLU A 238 4.24 5.13 2.20
C GLU A 238 4.18 5.28 3.72
N ALA A 239 3.02 4.98 4.31
CA ALA A 239 2.85 4.94 5.75
C ALA A 239 3.66 3.84 6.42
N GLN A 240 3.63 2.62 5.87
CA GLN A 240 4.42 1.50 6.35
C GLN A 240 5.92 1.81 6.24
N ARG A 241 6.39 2.34 5.10
CA ARG A 241 7.78 2.77 4.89
C ARG A 241 8.22 3.81 5.90
N THR A 242 7.38 4.82 6.13
CA THR A 242 7.62 5.88 7.12
C THR A 242 7.76 5.28 8.53
N LEU A 243 6.84 4.40 8.93
CA LEU A 243 6.87 3.77 10.25
C LEU A 243 8.10 2.90 10.43
N GLU A 244 8.43 2.03 9.47
CA GLU A 244 9.63 1.18 9.54
C GLU A 244 10.91 2.01 9.62
N ASN A 245 11.02 3.09 8.84
CA ASN A 245 12.14 4.02 8.93
C ASN A 245 12.24 4.65 10.33
N ILE A 246 11.13 5.08 10.92
CA ILE A 246 11.10 5.60 12.30
C ILE A 246 11.55 4.53 13.31
N TYR A 247 11.14 3.28 13.11
CA TYR A 247 11.47 2.18 14.01
C TYR A 247 12.95 1.80 13.93
N LEU A 248 13.55 1.85 12.75
CA LEU A 248 14.89 1.31 12.52
C LEU A 248 15.98 2.38 12.47
N THR A 249 15.68 3.62 12.09
CA THR A 249 16.72 4.63 11.87
C THR A 249 17.18 5.26 13.19
N ASP A 250 18.49 5.35 13.36
CA ASP A 250 19.12 5.98 14.53
C ASP A 250 19.27 7.50 14.36
N ASP A 251 19.29 8.01 13.12
CA ASP A 251 19.46 9.43 12.84
C ASP A 251 18.16 10.22 13.02
N LYS A 252 18.20 11.20 13.94
CA LYS A 252 17.09 12.11 14.21
C LYS A 252 16.72 13.00 13.01
N LYS A 253 17.69 13.42 12.20
CA LYS A 253 17.44 14.23 10.99
C LYS A 253 16.79 13.39 9.91
N GLN A 254 17.25 12.15 9.71
CA GLN A 254 16.61 11.22 8.79
C GLN A 254 15.16 10.93 9.21
N ARG A 255 14.88 10.68 10.51
CA ARG A 255 13.49 10.55 11.00
C ARG A 255 12.62 11.76 10.68
N GLN A 256 13.15 12.97 10.82
CA GLN A 256 12.39 14.18 10.49
C GLN A 256 12.09 14.27 9.00
N LYS A 257 13.02 13.82 8.15
CA LYS A 257 12.80 13.72 6.70
C LYS A 257 11.80 12.61 6.37
N ASP A 258 11.85 11.46 7.03
CA ASP A 258 10.94 10.33 6.78
C ASP A 258 9.49 10.65 7.21
N LEU A 259 9.28 11.64 8.07
CA LEU A 259 7.93 12.19 8.34
C LEU A 259 7.35 12.95 7.13
N MET A 260 8.18 13.31 6.14
CA MET A 260 7.75 13.87 4.86
C MET A 260 7.30 12.74 3.94
N PHE A 261 6.07 12.28 4.16
CA PHE A 261 5.37 11.36 3.27
C PHE A 261 5.27 11.96 1.86
N ASP A 262 5.74 11.19 0.88
CA ASP A 262 5.57 11.48 -0.53
C ASP A 262 4.14 11.12 -0.96
N THR A 263 3.45 12.06 -1.59
CA THR A 263 2.08 11.85 -2.13
C THR A 263 2.02 12.01 -3.64
N SER A 264 3.17 12.10 -4.31
CA SER A 264 3.24 12.36 -5.75
C SER A 264 2.61 11.23 -6.55
N ARG A 265 2.96 9.97 -6.25
CA ARG A 265 2.35 8.79 -6.89
C ARG A 265 0.84 8.71 -6.70
N SER A 266 0.36 8.84 -5.45
CA SER A 266 -1.08 8.76 -5.17
C SER A 266 -1.86 9.90 -5.80
N THR A 267 -1.29 11.10 -5.84
CA THR A 267 -1.91 12.27 -6.48
C THR A 267 -2.07 12.07 -7.98
N VAL A 268 -1.05 11.54 -8.66
CA VAL A 268 -1.15 11.23 -10.09
C VAL A 268 -2.12 10.08 -10.34
N LEU A 269 -2.05 9.00 -9.55
CA LEU A 269 -2.96 7.85 -9.69
C LEU A 269 -4.44 8.25 -9.55
N VAL A 270 -4.78 9.16 -8.63
CA VAL A 270 -6.16 9.67 -8.49
C VAL A 270 -6.68 10.25 -9.81
N ASN A 271 -5.82 10.94 -10.57
CA ASN A 271 -6.17 11.50 -11.88
C ASN A 271 -6.32 10.41 -12.94
N THR A 272 -5.49 9.37 -12.91
CA THR A 272 -5.61 8.23 -13.83
C THR A 272 -6.93 7.49 -13.61
N ILE A 273 -7.25 7.15 -12.36
CA ILE A 273 -8.46 6.40 -11.99
C ILE A 273 -9.74 7.18 -12.28
N TRP A 274 -9.67 8.52 -12.20
CA TRP A 274 -10.81 9.40 -12.41
C TRP A 274 -11.58 9.11 -13.70
N ASP A 275 -10.85 8.92 -14.80
CA ASP A 275 -11.42 8.74 -16.13
C ASP A 275 -12.13 7.39 -16.28
N ASP A 276 -11.79 6.41 -15.43
CA ASP A 276 -12.35 5.06 -15.42
C ASP A 276 -13.54 4.89 -14.47
N VAL A 277 -13.76 5.83 -13.54
CA VAL A 277 -14.90 5.77 -12.60
C VAL A 277 -16.19 6.26 -13.28
N PRO A 278 -17.30 5.51 -13.22
CA PRO A 278 -18.58 5.95 -13.79
C PRO A 278 -19.03 7.32 -13.30
N HIS A 279 -19.56 8.15 -14.20
CA HIS A 279 -19.96 9.53 -13.90
C HIS A 279 -21.02 9.61 -12.77
N GLU A 280 -21.88 8.60 -12.62
CA GLU A 280 -22.88 8.56 -11.54
C GLU A 280 -22.28 8.43 -10.13
N THR A 281 -21.13 7.77 -9.97
CA THR A 281 -20.49 7.47 -8.67
C THR A 281 -19.20 8.24 -8.44
N ILE A 282 -18.82 9.09 -9.40
CA ILE A 282 -17.61 9.92 -9.33
C ILE A 282 -17.56 10.81 -8.08
N LYS A 283 -18.71 11.32 -7.61
CA LYS A 283 -18.79 12.11 -6.36
C LYS A 283 -18.52 11.28 -5.11
N GLN A 284 -18.87 10.00 -5.13
CA GLN A 284 -18.61 9.08 -4.02
C GLN A 284 -17.11 8.77 -3.96
N TYR A 285 -16.49 8.43 -5.10
CA TYR A 285 -15.05 8.29 -5.23
C TYR A 285 -14.31 9.54 -4.72
N GLN A 286 -14.74 10.73 -5.15
CA GLN A 286 -14.21 12.01 -4.66
C GLN A 286 -14.27 12.16 -3.15
N SER A 287 -15.43 11.87 -2.55
CA SER A 287 -15.61 12.02 -1.11
C SER A 287 -14.63 11.12 -0.36
N LEU A 288 -14.51 9.86 -0.79
CA LEU A 288 -13.62 8.88 -0.16
C LEU A 288 -12.15 9.30 -0.24
N VAL A 289 -11.68 9.70 -1.42
CA VAL A 289 -10.29 10.17 -1.60
C VAL A 289 -10.02 11.43 -0.77
N ASN A 290 -10.99 12.35 -0.70
CA ASN A 290 -10.88 13.56 0.11
C ASN A 290 -10.85 13.27 1.62
N ASP A 291 -11.71 12.37 2.09
CA ASP A 291 -11.82 12.05 3.51
C ASP A 291 -10.51 11.47 4.03
N ILE A 292 -9.79 10.69 3.23
CA ILE A 292 -8.47 10.15 3.62
C ILE A 292 -7.38 11.20 3.56
N SER A 293 -7.36 12.01 2.50
CA SER A 293 -6.44 13.15 2.44
C SER A 293 -6.61 14.06 3.66
N ARG A 294 -7.83 14.12 4.25
CA ARG A 294 -8.16 14.87 5.46
C ARG A 294 -7.88 14.15 6.77
N MET A 295 -8.12 12.83 6.85
CA MET A 295 -7.81 12.03 8.05
C MET A 295 -6.36 12.25 8.49
N GLY A 296 -5.48 12.49 7.52
CA GLY A 296 -4.11 12.92 7.77
C GLY A 296 -3.28 11.81 8.40
N ARG A 297 -1.96 11.98 8.35
CA ARG A 297 -0.99 10.97 8.81
C ARG A 297 -0.96 10.83 10.34
N LEU A 298 -1.55 11.81 11.03
CA LEU A 298 -1.50 11.96 12.48
C LEU A 298 -1.90 10.70 13.22
N PHE A 299 -2.93 9.99 12.74
CA PHE A 299 -3.44 8.84 13.46
C PHE A 299 -2.47 7.67 13.55
N LEU A 300 -1.62 7.49 12.54
CA LEU A 300 -0.56 6.48 12.57
C LEU A 300 0.63 6.94 13.42
N LEU A 301 0.75 8.24 13.70
CA LEU A 301 1.80 8.78 14.55
C LEU A 301 1.40 8.77 16.04
N LEU A 302 0.10 8.80 16.37
CA LEU A 302 -0.37 8.80 17.76
C LEU A 302 0.15 7.59 18.57
N PRO A 303 0.14 6.35 18.05
CA PRO A 303 0.62 5.19 18.80
C PRO A 303 2.15 5.11 18.95
N LEU A 304 2.93 5.97 18.27
CA LEU A 304 4.39 5.97 18.40
C LEU A 304 4.83 6.20 19.85
N ARG A 305 4.12 7.08 20.56
CA ARG A 305 4.45 7.40 21.96
C ARG A 305 4.22 6.21 22.88
N SER A 306 3.12 5.48 22.71
CA SER A 306 2.84 4.29 23.52
C SER A 306 3.79 3.13 23.20
N ASN A 307 4.33 3.10 21.97
CA ASN A 307 5.22 2.03 21.52
C ASN A 307 6.73 2.33 21.70
N VAL A 308 7.09 3.47 22.32
CA VAL A 308 8.49 3.94 22.36
C VAL A 308 9.46 2.93 22.97
N GLU A 309 9.02 2.16 23.97
CA GLU A 309 9.86 1.14 24.61
C GLU A 309 10.09 -0.06 23.69
N HIS A 310 9.04 -0.55 23.02
CA HIS A 310 9.15 -1.64 22.04
C HIS A 310 10.03 -1.23 20.85
N ILE A 311 9.81 -0.02 20.34
CA ILE A 311 10.62 0.58 19.26
C ILE A 311 12.07 0.69 19.71
N GLY A 312 12.33 1.24 20.89
CA GLY A 312 13.68 1.39 21.45
C GLY A 312 14.38 0.05 21.59
N TYR A 313 13.68 -0.96 22.11
CA TYR A 313 14.22 -2.32 22.27
C TYR A 313 14.59 -2.94 20.92
N ILE A 314 13.64 -3.01 19.98
CA ILE A 314 13.87 -3.60 18.65
C ILE A 314 14.98 -2.88 17.93
N ARG A 315 15.01 -1.54 17.98
CA ARG A 315 16.03 -0.73 17.29
C ARG A 315 17.43 -1.01 17.83
N LEU A 316 17.60 -0.84 19.15
CA LEU A 316 18.91 -0.78 19.79
C LEU A 316 19.53 -2.16 20.03
N MET A 317 18.72 -3.22 20.10
CA MET A 317 19.22 -4.56 20.34
C MET A 317 19.74 -5.20 19.04
N PRO A 318 20.87 -5.94 19.11
CA PRO A 318 21.41 -6.65 17.96
C PRO A 318 20.49 -7.82 17.57
N LYS A 319 20.64 -8.31 16.34
CA LYS A 319 19.97 -9.52 15.88
C LYS A 319 20.36 -10.71 16.77
N GLU A 320 19.37 -11.42 17.29
CA GLU A 320 19.56 -12.59 18.14
C GLU A 320 19.89 -13.85 17.32
N LYS A 321 20.24 -14.94 18.01
CA LYS A 321 20.56 -16.22 17.37
C LYS A 321 19.30 -16.82 16.74
N TYR A 322 19.41 -17.18 15.47
CA TYR A 322 18.33 -17.86 14.76
C TYR A 322 17.94 -19.20 15.41
N SER A 323 16.64 -19.45 15.53
CA SER A 323 16.04 -20.68 16.01
C SER A 323 14.81 -21.04 15.17
N LEU A 324 14.95 -22.06 14.31
CA LEU A 324 13.82 -22.58 13.54
C LEU A 324 12.68 -23.09 14.44
N LYS A 325 13.01 -23.60 15.63
CA LYS A 325 12.01 -24.08 16.60
C LYS A 325 11.14 -22.93 17.13
N GLU A 326 11.77 -21.84 17.55
CA GLU A 326 11.02 -20.68 18.07
C GLU A 326 10.24 -19.97 16.99
N LEU A 327 10.82 -19.86 15.78
CA LEU A 327 10.12 -19.32 14.62
C LEU A 327 8.83 -20.09 14.32
N LYS A 328 8.92 -21.42 14.17
CA LYS A 328 7.73 -22.28 13.94
C LYS A 328 6.71 -22.21 15.07
N ARG A 329 7.16 -22.05 16.32
CA ARG A 329 6.26 -21.90 17.48
C ARG A 329 5.46 -20.60 17.37
N LEU A 330 6.13 -19.49 17.09
CA LEU A 330 5.48 -18.19 16.95
C LEU A 330 4.61 -18.11 15.71
N ASP A 331 5.01 -18.73 14.59
CA ASP A 331 4.18 -18.83 13.39
C ASP A 331 2.85 -19.55 13.68
N ALA A 332 2.89 -20.60 14.51
CA ALA A 332 1.67 -21.31 14.93
C ALA A 332 0.78 -20.48 15.86
N ILE A 333 1.35 -19.59 16.69
CA ILE A 333 0.57 -18.66 17.52
C ILE A 333 -0.04 -17.57 16.63
N TYR A 334 0.77 -17.00 15.73
CA TYR A 334 0.32 -16.00 14.75
C TYR A 334 -0.82 -16.55 13.91
N GLY A 335 -0.72 -17.79 13.41
CA GLY A 335 -1.79 -18.41 12.62
C GLY A 335 -3.14 -18.41 13.32
N LYS A 336 -3.17 -18.59 14.65
CA LYS A 336 -4.42 -18.49 15.43
C LYS A 336 -4.92 -17.06 15.56
N VAL A 337 -4.02 -16.09 15.74
CA VAL A 337 -4.38 -14.67 15.82
C VAL A 337 -4.90 -14.19 14.45
N ASP A 338 -4.26 -14.61 13.38
CA ASP A 338 -4.66 -14.32 12.00
C ASP A 338 -6.02 -14.95 11.70
N GLU A 339 -6.24 -16.25 11.97
CA GLU A 339 -7.55 -16.90 11.84
C GLU A 339 -8.67 -16.12 12.56
N ARG A 340 -8.38 -15.55 13.73
CA ARG A 340 -9.34 -14.77 14.49
C ARG A 340 -9.71 -13.44 13.85
N LEU A 341 -8.85 -12.81 13.06
CA LEU A 341 -9.16 -11.60 12.27
C LEU A 341 -10.17 -11.86 11.15
N TRP A 342 -10.48 -13.13 10.88
CA TRP A 342 -11.24 -13.56 9.71
C TRP A 342 -12.54 -14.31 10.05
N ILE A 343 -12.85 -14.51 11.34
CA ILE A 343 -14.11 -15.10 11.86
C ILE A 343 -15.02 -13.98 12.37
#